data_AF-A0A352QP70-F1
#
_entry.id   AF-A0A352QP70-F1
#
_cell.length_a   1.000
_cell.length_b   1.000
_cell.length_c   1.000
_cell.angle_alpha   90.00
_cell.angle_beta   90.00
_cell.angle_gamma   90.00
#
_symmetry.space_group_name_H-M   'P 1'
#
loop_
_entity.id
_entity.type
_entity.pdbx_description
1 polymer ?
#
loop_
_entity_poly.entity_id
_entity_poly.type
_entity_poly.pdbx_seq_one_letter_code
_entity_poly.pdbx_strand_id
1 'polypeptide(L)' 'MSTPALELLRRVFGFAGFRGQQAAVVDQLVAGGDCLVLMPTGAGKSLCYQVPALLREGTGIVVSPLIAL' A
#
# COMPACT_ATOMS: atom_id res chain seq x y z
N MET A 1 13.84 -6.03 13.03
CA MET A 1 12.62 -5.57 13.73
C MET A 1 11.53 -5.42 12.68
N SER A 2 10.27 -5.77 12.99
CA SER A 2 9.15 -5.65 12.05
C SER A 2 8.71 -4.18 11.95
N THR A 3 8.43 -3.67 10.76
CA THR A 3 7.89 -2.31 10.60
C THR A 3 6.38 -2.31 10.87
N PRO A 4 5.77 -1.18 11.28
CA PRO A 4 4.32 -1.08 11.44
C PRO A 4 3.56 -1.50 10.18
N ALA A 5 4.10 -1.17 8.99
CA ALA A 5 3.55 -1.59 7.71
C ALA A 5 3.58 -3.10 7.50
N LEU A 6 4.66 -3.79 7.88
CA LEU A 6 4.76 -5.23 7.77
C LEU A 6 3.83 -5.95 8.77
N GLU A 7 3.66 -5.41 9.97
CA GLU A 7 2.72 -5.93 10.96
C GLU A 7 1.27 -5.80 10.48
N LEU A 8 0.91 -4.62 9.95
CA LEU A 8 -0.40 -4.38 9.39
C LEU A 8 -0.68 -5.29 8.19
N LEU A 9 0.29 -5.43 7.28
CA LEU A 9 0.21 -6.33 6.13
C LEU A 9 -0.15 -7.76 6.56
N ARG A 10 0.53 -8.28 7.59
CA ARG A 10 0.27 -9.62 8.12
C ARG A 10 -1.09 -9.74 8.79
N ARG A 11 -1.42 -8.78 9.67
CA ARG A 11 -2.64 -8.84 10.50
C ARG A 11 -3.91 -8.62 9.70
N VAL A 12 -3.89 -7.71 8.73
CA VAL A 12 -5.09 -7.29 7.97
C VAL A 12 -5.22 -8.05 6.65
N PHE A 13 -4.10 -8.29 5.95
CA PHE A 13 -4.12 -8.89 4.61
C PHE A 13 -3.60 -10.33 4.56
N GLY A 14 -3.03 -10.86 5.65
CA GLY A 14 -2.53 -12.23 5.71
C GLY A 14 -1.26 -12.50 4.91
N PHE A 15 -0.57 -11.47 4.39
CA PHE A 15 0.66 -11.64 3.62
C PHE A 15 1.90 -11.63 4.52
N ALA A 16 2.80 -12.61 4.33
CA ALA A 16 4.01 -12.74 5.12
C ALA A 16 5.02 -11.59 4.92
N GLY A 17 4.95 -10.92 3.77
CA GLY A 17 5.80 -9.79 3.41
C GLY A 17 5.39 -9.15 2.08
N PHE A 18 5.92 -7.95 1.85
CA PHE A 18 5.78 -7.21 0.60
C PHE A 18 6.52 -7.92 -0.56
N ARG A 19 6.02 -7.72 -1.78
CA ARG A 19 6.61 -8.27 -3.01
C ARG A 19 7.27 -7.16 -3.84
N GLY A 20 8.44 -7.45 -4.40
CA GLY A 20 9.13 -6.51 -5.30
C GLY A 20 9.28 -5.12 -4.67
N GLN A 21 8.82 -4.09 -5.39
CA GLN A 21 8.95 -2.68 -4.98
C GLN A 21 7.84 -2.19 -4.03
N GLN A 22 6.91 -3.05 -3.59
CA GLN A 22 5.79 -2.64 -2.75
C GLN A 22 6.24 -1.97 -1.44
N ALA A 23 7.27 -2.51 -0.77
CA ALA A 23 7.78 -1.95 0.48
C ALA A 23 8.27 -0.50 0.29
N ALA A 24 9.07 -0.25 -0.74
CA ALA A 24 9.58 1.08 -1.05
C ALA A 24 8.47 2.09 -1.34
N VAL A 25 7.42 1.68 -2.07
CA VAL A 25 6.26 2.53 -2.34
C VAL A 25 5.48 2.83 -1.06
N VAL A 26 5.24 1.82 -0.22
CA VAL A 26 4.53 2.00 1.06
C VAL A 26 5.31 2.91 1.98
N ASP A 27 6.62 2.71 2.13
CA ASP A 27 7.47 3.53 3.01
C ASP A 27 7.45 5.01 2.57
N GLN A 28 7.52 5.27 1.26
CA GLN A 28 7.43 6.63 0.68
C GLN A 28 6.09 7.31 1.03
N LEU A 29 4.97 6.59 0.87
CA LEU A 29 3.63 7.13 1.11
C LEU A 29 3.30 7.28 2.60
N VAL A 30 3.81 6.39 3.45
CA VAL A 30 3.69 6.47 4.92
C VAL A 30 4.49 7.67 5.44
N ALA A 31 5.64 7.98 4.86
CA ALA A 31 6.44 9.16 5.18
C ALA A 31 5.80 10.49 4.74
N GLY A 32 4.65 10.44 4.05
CA GLY A 32 3.95 11.63 3.57
C GLY A 32 4.44 12.14 2.21
N GLY A 33 5.31 11.40 1.53
CA GLY A 33 5.78 11.73 0.19
C GLY A 33 4.82 11.28 -0.91
N ASP A 34 5.15 11.67 -2.14
CA ASP A 34 4.44 11.29 -3.36
C ASP A 34 5.25 10.26 -4.16
N CYS A 35 4.56 9.49 -5.01
CA CYS A 35 5.21 8.55 -5.93
C CYS A 35 4.37 8.28 -7.19
N LEU A 36 5.05 8.04 -8.30
CA LEU A 36 4.46 7.45 -9.51
C LEU A 36 4.78 5.95 -9.55
N VAL A 37 3.73 5.12 -9.54
CA VAL A 37 3.87 3.65 -9.42
C VAL A 37 3.49 2.98 -10.74
N LEU A 38 4.50 2.47 -11.46
CA LEU A 38 4.30 1.63 -12.65
C LEU A 38 4.53 0.17 -12.27
N MET A 39 3.45 -0.61 -12.24
CA MET A 39 3.52 -2.05 -12.00
C MET A 39 2.52 -2.77 -12.90
N PRO A 40 2.76 -4.04 -13.29
CA PRO A 40 1.82 -4.79 -14.10
C PRO A 40 0.51 -5.07 -13.35
N THR A 41 -0.55 -5.42 -14.08
CA THR A 41 -1.81 -5.89 -13.49
C THR A 41 -1.57 -7.17 -12.67
N GLY A 42 -2.25 -7.31 -11.54
CA GLY A 42 -2.06 -8.44 -10.62
C GLY A 42 -0.83 -8.35 -9.70
N ALA A 43 0.07 -7.38 -9.89
CA ALA A 43 1.25 -7.19 -9.03
C ALA A 43 0.96 -6.61 -7.63
N GLY A 44 -0.32 -6.44 -7.27
CA GLY A 44 -0.72 -5.93 -5.96
C GLY A 44 -0.51 -4.41 -5.79
N LYS A 45 -0.73 -3.61 -6.84
CA LYS A 45 -0.70 -2.14 -6.75
C LYS A 45 -1.64 -1.59 -5.66
N SER A 46 -2.77 -2.26 -5.43
CA SER A 46 -3.75 -1.83 -4.45
C SER A 46 -3.23 -1.81 -3.02
N LEU A 47 -2.38 -2.79 -2.66
CA LEU A 47 -1.73 -2.81 -1.36
C LEU A 47 -0.87 -1.55 -1.12
N CYS A 48 -0.28 -1.01 -2.18
CA CYS A 48 0.60 0.15 -2.08
C CYS A 48 -0.13 1.42 -1.58
N TYR A 49 -1.44 1.56 -1.81
CA TYR A 49 -2.22 2.67 -1.26
C TYR A 49 -3.12 2.27 -0.08
N GLN A 50 -3.53 1.00 0.01
CA GLN A 50 -4.36 0.51 1.12
C GLN A 50 -3.59 0.44 2.44
N VAL A 51 -2.32 0.01 2.42
CA VAL A 51 -1.51 -0.06 3.65
C VAL A 51 -1.23 1.33 4.24
N PRO A 52 -0.77 2.34 3.46
CA PRO A 52 -0.60 3.69 3.97
C PRO A 52 -1.90 4.32 4.49
N ALA A 53 -3.03 4.07 3.82
CA ALA A 53 -4.34 4.59 4.23
C ALA A 53 -4.80 4.07 5.60
N LEU A 54 -4.33 2.90 6.04
CA LEU A 54 -4.63 2.33 7.35
C LEU A 54 -3.59 2.70 8.43
N LEU A 55 -2.41 3.19 8.04
CA LEU A 55 -1.35 3.58 8.96
C LEU A 55 -1.38 5.06 9.30
N ARG A 56 -1.77 5.92 8.36
CA ARG A 56 -1.84 7.36 8.55
C ARG A 56 -3.19 7.73 9.17
N GLU A 57 -3.18 8.77 9.99
CA GLU A 57 -4.42 9.36 10.48
C GLU A 57 -5.24 9.94 9.30
N GLY A 58 -6.55 9.73 9.33
CA GLY A 58 -7.49 10.19 8.30
C GLY A 58 -7.97 9.08 7.36
N THR A 59 -8.51 9.47 6.21
CA THR A 59 -9.12 8.57 5.23
C THR A 59 -8.38 8.67 3.89
N GLY A 60 -7.90 7.53 3.39
CA GLY A 60 -7.32 7.45 2.04
C GLY A 60 -8.40 7.64 0.97
N ILE A 61 -8.18 8.57 0.04
CA ILE A 61 -9.09 8.83 -1.09
C ILE A 61 -8.56 8.14 -2.33
N VAL A 62 -9.34 7.21 -2.89
CA VAL A 62 -9.00 6.49 -4.13
C VAL A 62 -9.93 6.97 -5.24
N VAL A 63 -9.34 7.50 -6.31
CA VAL A 63 -10.08 7.92 -7.51
C VAL A 63 -9.94 6.82 -8.56
N SER A 64 -11.05 6.17 -8.90
CA SER A 64 -11.12 5.18 -9.98
C SER A 64 -12.09 5.66 -11.06
N PRO A 65 -11.74 5.56 -12.35
CA PRO A 65 -12.65 5.94 -13.43
C PRO A 65 -13.79 4.93 -13.64
N LEU A 66 -13.65 3.71 -13.10
CA LEU A 66 -14.61 2.62 -13.31
C LEU A 66 -15.19 2.18 -11.96
N ILE A 67 -16.52 2.15 -11.87
CA ILE A 67 -17.26 1.69 -10.68
C ILE A 67 -17.06 0.18 -10.44
N ALA A 68 -16.85 -0.59 -11.52
CA ALA A 68 -16.73 -2.05 -11.46
C ALA A 68 -15.32 -2.56 -11.13
N LEU A 69 -14.36 -1.68 -10.83
CA LEU A 69 -12.96 -2.03 -10.56
C LEU A 69 -12.73 -2.51 -9.12
#